data_AF-A0A382UCF6-F1
#
_entry.id   AF-A0A382UCF6-F1
#
_cell.length_a   1.000
_cell.length_b   1.000
_cell.length_c   1.000
_cell.angle_alpha   90.00
_cell.angle_beta   90.00
_cell.angle_gamma   90.00
#
_symmetry.space_group_name_H-M   'P 1'
#
loop_
_entity.id
_entity.type
_entity.pdbx_description
1 polymer ?
#
loop_
_entity_poly.entity_id
_entity_poly.type
_entity_poly.pdbx_seq_one_letter_code
_entity_poly.pdbx_strand_id
1 'polypeptide(L)' 'DEEITASLNFLRGLGAPTKNWVMCYPYGANDEKLRALLRRNGCAIGLTIDEGVADAAKDDPLQLPRLDTIELPIT' A
#
# COMPACT_ATOMS: atom_id res chain seq x y z
N ASP A 1 -10.17 0.73 11.31
CA ASP A 1 -11.31 0.70 10.35
C ASP A 1 -11.79 2.10 10.00
N GLU A 2 -12.10 2.95 10.97
CA GLU A 2 -12.58 4.33 10.74
C GLU A 2 -11.66 5.18 9.87
N GLU A 3 -10.35 5.22 10.16
CA GLU A 3 -9.35 5.98 9.39
C GLU A 3 -9.33 5.64 7.89
N ILE A 4 -9.34 4.34 7.55
CA ILE A 4 -9.34 3.87 6.16
C ILE A 4 -10.65 4.26 5.48
N THR A 5 -11.78 4.03 6.14
CA THR A 5 -13.11 4.38 5.59
C THR A 5 -13.24 5.89 5.38
N ALA A 6 -12.81 6.70 6.34
CA ALA A 6 -12.83 8.15 6.25
C ALA A 6 -11.96 8.66 5.09
N SER A 7 -10.74 8.13 4.96
CA SER A 7 -9.81 8.46 3.87
C SER A 7 -10.41 8.10 2.51
N LEU A 8 -10.99 6.91 2.36
CA LEU A 8 -11.63 6.50 1.10
C LEU A 8 -12.86 7.34 0.77
N ASN A 9 -13.67 7.72 1.76
CA ASN A 9 -14.82 8.60 1.53
C ASN A 9 -14.37 10.01 1.12
N PHE A 10 -13.32 10.54 1.75
CA PHE A 10 -12.72 11.82 1.38
C PHE A 10 -12.20 11.80 -0.06
N LEU A 11 -11.39 10.80 -0.42
CA LEU A 11 -10.86 10.63 -1.78
C LEU A 11 -11.98 10.49 -2.82
N ARG A 12 -13.03 9.75 -2.49
CA ARG A 12 -14.22 9.62 -3.36
C ARG A 12 -14.92 10.96 -3.56
N GLY A 13 -15.01 11.79 -2.52
CA GLY A 13 -15.55 13.15 -2.59
C GLY A 13 -14.74 14.07 -3.51
N LEU A 14 -13.43 13.82 -3.66
CA LEU A 14 -12.55 14.50 -4.61
C LEU A 14 -12.61 13.91 -6.03
N GLY A 15 -13.40 12.86 -6.26
CA GLY A 15 -13.44 12.14 -7.53
C GLY A 15 -12.25 11.22 -7.78
N ALA A 16 -11.40 10.97 -6.77
CA ALA A 16 -10.30 10.03 -6.90
C ALA A 16 -10.81 8.57 -6.95
N PRO A 17 -10.15 7.68 -7.71
CA PRO A 17 -10.54 6.29 -7.77
C PRO A 17 -10.27 5.58 -6.44
N THR A 18 -11.30 4.98 -5.86
CA THR A 18 -11.22 4.21 -4.61
C THR A 18 -11.49 2.72 -4.81
N LYS A 19 -11.31 2.23 -6.05
CA LYS A 19 -11.32 0.80 -6.41
C LYS A 19 -9.91 0.43 -6.84
N ASN A 20 -9.42 -0.74 -6.43
CA ASN A 20 -8.07 -1.22 -6.71
C ASN A 20 -7.00 -0.17 -6.34
N TRP A 21 -7.18 0.48 -5.19
CA TRP A 21 -6.33 1.56 -4.73
C TRP A 21 -5.06 1.01 -4.06
N VAL A 22 -4.06 1.88 -3.91
CA VAL A 22 -2.74 1.53 -3.39
C VAL A 22 -2.55 2.09 -1.99
N MET A 23 -2.03 1.29 -1.07
CA MET A 23 -1.57 1.74 0.24
C MET A 23 -0.05 1.93 0.25
N CYS A 24 0.41 3.05 0.78
CA CYS A 24 1.82 3.23 1.15
C CYS A 24 1.89 3.29 2.68
N TYR A 25 2.45 2.25 3.31
CA TYR A 25 2.42 2.14 4.77
C TYR A 25 3.33 3.21 5.41
N PRO A 26 2.79 4.08 6.29
CA PRO A 26 3.61 5.03 7.02
C PRO A 26 4.65 4.28 7.85
N TYR A 27 5.93 4.60 7.65
CA TYR A 27 7.06 3.95 8.32
C TYR A 27 7.06 2.40 8.19
N GLY A 28 6.42 1.85 7.16
CA GLY A 28 6.35 0.40 6.93
C GLY A 28 5.40 -0.36 7.85
N ALA A 29 4.64 0.29 8.73
CA ALA A 29 3.74 -0.40 9.67
C ALA A 29 2.57 -1.08 8.94
N ASN A 30 2.56 -2.41 8.90
CA ASN A 30 1.62 -3.18 8.06
C ASN A 30 1.07 -4.48 8.67
N ASP A 31 0.76 -4.54 9.97
CA ASP A 31 0.33 -5.80 10.62
C ASP A 31 -0.82 -6.55 9.91
N GLU A 32 -1.00 -7.83 10.27
CA GLU A 32 -1.99 -8.71 9.64
C GLU A 32 -3.42 -8.16 9.75
N LYS A 33 -3.77 -7.54 10.88
CA LYS A 33 -5.09 -6.96 11.11
C LYS A 33 -5.37 -5.80 10.16
N LEU A 34 -4.39 -4.92 9.95
CA LEU A 34 -4.45 -3.84 8.98
C LEU A 34 -4.56 -4.40 7.55
N ARG A 35 -3.73 -5.38 7.17
CA ARG A 35 -3.80 -5.98 5.83
C ARG A 35 -5.17 -6.63 5.58
N ALA A 36 -5.74 -7.33 6.57
CA ALA A 36 -7.09 -7.86 6.48
C ALA A 36 -8.14 -6.76 6.27
N LEU A 37 -8.03 -5.63 6.98
CA LEU A 37 -8.88 -4.46 6.77
C LEU A 37 -8.78 -3.89 5.35
N LEU A 38 -7.55 -3.77 4.82
CA LEU A 38 -7.30 -3.23 3.49
C LEU A 38 -7.88 -4.11 2.39
N ARG A 39 -7.74 -5.44 2.49
CA ARG A 39 -8.35 -6.39 1.55
C ARG A 39 -9.87 -6.23 1.50
N ARG A 40 -10.53 -6.13 2.67
CA ARG A 40 -11.99 -5.92 2.75
C ARG A 40 -12.44 -4.60 2.12
N ASN A 41 -11.56 -3.60 2.07
CA ASN A 41 -11.84 -2.28 1.49
C ASN A 41 -11.33 -2.14 0.04
N GLY A 42 -11.00 -3.24 -0.64
CA GLY A 42 -10.64 -3.21 -2.06
C GLY A 42 -9.28 -2.58 -2.37
N CYS A 43 -8.35 -2.59 -1.40
CA CYS A 43 -6.96 -2.24 -1.63
C CYS A 43 -6.32 -3.32 -2.52
N ALA A 44 -5.71 -2.91 -3.62
CA ALA A 44 -5.09 -3.83 -4.58
C ALA A 44 -3.67 -4.19 -4.18
N ILE A 45 -2.86 -3.19 -3.83
CA ILE A 45 -1.45 -3.38 -3.47
C ILE A 45 -1.04 -2.49 -2.30
N GLY A 46 -0.04 -2.95 -1.55
CA GLY A 46 0.56 -2.27 -0.40
C GLY A 46 2.08 -2.21 -0.55
N LEU A 47 2.66 -1.02 -0.41
CA LEU A 47 4.10 -0.78 -0.53
C LEU A 47 4.74 -0.73 0.87
N THR A 48 5.67 -1.64 1.14
CA THR A 48 6.41 -1.69 2.41
C THR A 48 7.67 -0.83 2.35
N ILE A 49 8.50 -0.91 3.39
CA ILE A 49 9.84 -0.33 3.41
C ILE A 49 10.93 -1.38 3.14
N ASP A 50 10.53 -2.63 2.89
CA ASP A 50 11.49 -3.68 2.60
C ASP A 50 12.13 -3.40 1.24
N GLU A 51 13.46 -3.47 1.20
CA GLU A 51 14.22 -3.19 0.00
C GLU A 51 14.07 -4.34 -1.01
N GLY A 52 13.75 -4.01 -2.26
CA GLY A 52 13.76 -4.99 -3.34
C GLY A 52 12.92 -4.61 -4.56
N VAL A 53 13.01 -5.47 -5.58
CA VAL A 53 12.14 -5.42 -6.76
C VAL A 53 11.02 -6.42 -6.57
N ALA A 54 9.78 -5.92 -6.63
CA ALA A 54 8.59 -6.75 -6.46
C ALA A 54 8.46 -7.81 -7.57
N ASP A 55 8.14 -9.05 -7.18
CA ASP A 55 7.77 -10.16 -8.05
C ASP A 55 6.27 -10.45 -7.88
N ALA A 56 5.47 -9.97 -8.85
CA ALA A 56 4.01 -10.11 -8.82
C ALA A 56 3.50 -11.57 -8.80
N ALA A 57 4.35 -12.55 -9.12
CA ALA A 57 3.99 -13.97 -9.05
C ALA A 57 4.24 -14.60 -7.67
N LYS A 58 5.06 -13.97 -6.82
CA LYS A 58 5.50 -14.53 -5.54
C LYS A 58 5.12 -13.69 -4.33
N ASP A 59 5.17 -12.38 -4.45
CA ASP A 59 4.99 -11.48 -3.32
C ASP A 59 3.51 -11.33 -2.94
N ASP A 60 3.23 -11.18 -1.65
CA ASP A 60 1.90 -10.78 -1.19
C ASP A 60 1.60 -9.38 -1.74
N PRO A 61 0.49 -9.17 -2.47
CA PRO A 61 0.15 -7.86 -3.04
C PRO A 61 0.14 -6.73 -2.01
N LEU A 62 -0.14 -7.02 -0.73
CA LEU A 62 -0.13 -6.02 0.35
C LEU A 62 1.21 -5.88 1.07
N GLN A 63 2.27 -6.52 0.58
CA GLN A 63 3.61 -6.47 1.16
C GLN A 63 4.68 -6.37 0.06
N LEU A 64 4.43 -5.57 -0.98
CA LEU A 64 5.39 -5.41 -2.06
C LEU A 64 6.62 -4.62 -1.57
N PRO A 65 7.85 -5.12 -1.82
CA PRO A 65 9.06 -4.37 -1.52
C PRO A 65 9.18 -3.16 -2.46
N ARG A 66 10.05 -2.22 -2.09
CA ARG A 66 10.34 -1.03 -2.91
C ARG A 66 11.84 -0.78 -2.97
N LEU A 67 12.28 -0.11 -4.04
CA LEU A 67 13.63 0.44 -4.11
C LEU A 67 13.67 1.72 -3.26
N ASP A 68 14.59 1.79 -2.30
CA ASP A 68 14.86 3.04 -1.63
C ASP A 68 15.71 3.93 -2.54
N THR A 69 15.19 5.11 -2.90
CA THR A 69 15.88 6.04 -3.77
C THR A 69 17.19 6.58 -3.17
N ILE A 70 17.35 6.50 -1.83
CA ILE A 70 18.60 6.84 -1.14
C ILE A 70 19.71 5.86 -1.52
N GLU A 71 19.38 4.59 -1.70
CA GLU A 71 20.33 3.50 -2.00
C GLU A 71 20.62 3.38 -3.51
N LEU A 72 19.97 4.19 -4.35
CA LEU A 72 20.21 4.18 -5.80
C LEU A 72 21.50 4.93 -6.14
N PRO A 73 22.32 4.40 -7.07
CA PRO A 73 23.55 5.08 -7.49
C PRO A 73 23.25 6.40 -8.17
N ILE A 74 23.87 7.48 -7.69
CA ILE A 74 23.86 8.79 -8.33
C ILE A 74 24.99 8.77 -9.38
N THR A 75 24.62 8.52 -10.63
CA THR A 75 25.56 8.57 -11.77
C THR A 75 25.67 9.98 -12.34
#